data_AF-A0A174BU49-F1
#
_entry.id   AF-A0A174BU49-F1
#
_cell.length_a   1.000
_cell.length_b   1.000
_cell.length_c   1.000
_cell.angle_alpha   90.00
_cell.angle_beta   90.00
_cell.angle_gamma   90.00
#
_symmetry.space_group_name_H-M   'P 1'
#
loop_
_entity.id
_entity.type
_entity.pdbx_description
1 polymer ?
#
loop_
_entity_poly.entity_id
_entity_poly.type
_entity_poly.pdbx_seq_one_letter_code
_entity_poly.pdbx_strand_id
1 'polypeptide(L)'
;MIIIITILTIIIFILTAFDSVDRTKEYFKYGIKRINITYKSLWTEGDFLVRITQGGMIIITEIFNLLSIYTIVLKYIKVHFSIEVDMILKTIVIIVGVIIVHYLMGYILLLSSNLHRYMSMGIDKSIKGDFLLTYFITSSYVMILIVFPNELNKYTLSGVLGIIISYFLNMKLLLKIMRNPRYIKFDSKDRGGFFQVFIAAMSIVTMIVINLFLGVSLTNIIDKGAFSSNPNNFDLFYYTIVTFTTIGFGDISPISNLAKFMAIVISITSIICLTIFLGSIFSLRERKE
;
A
#
# COMPACT_ATOMS: atom_id res chain seq x y z
N MET A 1 22.17 16.22 -5.97
CA MET A 1 23.01 15.47 -6.92
C MET A 1 22.99 13.96 -6.64
N ILE A 2 23.37 13.51 -5.44
CA ILE A 2 23.42 12.08 -5.07
C ILE A 2 22.07 11.38 -5.29
N ILE A 3 20.96 11.87 -4.73
CA ILE A 3 19.62 11.25 -4.85
C ILE A 3 19.19 11.06 -6.31
N ILE A 4 19.45 12.05 -7.17
CA ILE A 4 19.09 11.99 -8.60
C ILE A 4 19.93 10.93 -9.29
N ILE A 5 21.23 10.84 -9.00
CA ILE A 5 22.12 9.82 -9.53
C ILE A 5 21.66 8.43 -9.06
N THR A 6 21.27 8.26 -7.80
CA THR A 6 20.76 6.98 -7.29
C THR A 6 19.45 6.57 -7.93
N ILE A 7 18.53 7.51 -8.16
CA ILE A 7 17.28 7.24 -8.88
C ILE A 7 17.57 6.86 -10.33
N LEU A 8 18.48 7.58 -10.99
CA LEU A 8 18.87 7.32 -12.37
C LEU A 8 19.53 5.94 -12.53
N THR A 9 20.42 5.56 -11.61
CA THR A 9 21.08 4.24 -11.63
C THR A 9 20.10 3.11 -11.34
N ILE A 10 19.14 3.30 -10.43
CA ILE A 10 18.06 2.33 -10.21
C ILE A 10 17.20 2.17 -11.46
N ILE A 11 16.84 3.27 -12.14
CA ILE A 11 16.06 3.23 -13.38
C ILE A 11 16.85 2.50 -14.48
N ILE A 12 18.11 2.83 -14.69
CA ILE A 12 18.97 2.16 -15.68
C ILE A 12 19.12 0.68 -15.36
N PHE A 13 19.36 0.32 -14.09
CA PHE A 13 19.46 -1.07 -13.66
C PHE A 13 18.18 -1.85 -13.96
N ILE A 14 17.02 -1.29 -13.63
CA ILE A 14 15.71 -1.88 -13.96
C ILE A 14 15.58 -2.05 -15.47
N LEU A 15 15.85 -1.00 -16.27
CA LEU A 15 15.77 -1.07 -17.73
C LEU A 15 16.69 -2.16 -18.31
N THR A 16 17.94 -2.26 -17.86
CA THR A 16 18.88 -3.29 -18.30
C THR A 16 18.48 -4.70 -17.86
N ALA A 17 17.88 -4.85 -16.67
CA ALA A 17 17.34 -6.12 -16.20
C ALA A 17 16.13 -6.56 -17.03
N PHE A 18 15.29 -5.62 -17.48
CA PHE A 18 14.13 -5.91 -18.32
C PHE A 18 14.50 -6.23 -19.78
N ASP A 19 15.63 -5.73 -20.28
CA ASP A 19 15.99 -5.92 -21.69
C ASP A 19 16.60 -7.30 -21.99
N SER A 20 17.13 -7.99 -20.98
CA SER A 20 17.79 -9.29 -21.15
C SER A 20 16.86 -10.51 -21.19
N VAL A 21 15.54 -10.35 -20.97
CA VAL A 21 14.61 -11.49 -20.81
C VAL A 21 13.27 -11.29 -21.53
N ASP A 22 13.17 -11.67 -22.80
CA ASP A 22 11.92 -11.60 -23.60
C ASP A 22 10.71 -12.24 -22.91
N ARG A 23 10.95 -13.35 -22.21
CA ARG A 23 9.93 -14.08 -21.46
C ARG A 23 9.31 -13.21 -20.34
N THR A 24 10.09 -12.32 -19.70
CA THR A 24 9.55 -11.41 -18.66
C THR A 24 8.71 -10.28 -19.23
N LYS A 25 9.05 -9.77 -20.43
CA LYS A 25 8.25 -8.75 -21.13
C LYS A 25 6.83 -9.26 -21.43
N GLU A 26 6.70 -10.52 -21.86
CA GLU A 26 5.38 -11.13 -22.09
C GLU A 26 4.57 -11.30 -20.82
N TYR A 27 5.17 -11.80 -19.72
CA TYR A 27 4.50 -11.92 -18.43
C TYR A 27 4.05 -10.56 -17.88
N PHE A 28 4.88 -9.52 -18.03
CA PHE A 28 4.56 -8.16 -17.61
C PHE A 28 3.38 -7.59 -18.40
N LYS A 29 3.41 -7.71 -19.73
CA LYS A 29 2.31 -7.28 -20.61
C LYS A 29 1.02 -8.04 -20.32
N TYR A 30 1.12 -9.34 -20.06
CA TYR A 30 -0.02 -10.15 -19.64
C TYR A 30 -0.58 -9.69 -18.29
N GLY A 31 0.28 -9.41 -17.30
CA GLY A 31 -0.12 -8.88 -16.00
C GLY A 31 -0.89 -7.57 -16.10
N ILE A 32 -0.37 -6.59 -16.86
CA ILE A 32 -1.05 -5.31 -17.13
C ILE A 32 -2.41 -5.55 -17.77
N LYS A 33 -2.49 -6.42 -18.79
CA LYS A 33 -3.76 -6.74 -19.46
C LYS A 33 -4.78 -7.31 -18.47
N ARG A 34 -4.37 -8.20 -17.56
CA ARG A 34 -5.26 -8.78 -16.54
C ARG A 34 -5.72 -7.76 -15.52
N ILE A 35 -4.82 -6.89 -15.05
CA ILE A 35 -5.16 -5.79 -14.15
C ILE A 35 -6.22 -4.88 -14.79
N ASN A 36 -6.03 -4.48 -16.05
CA ASN A 36 -6.98 -3.64 -16.77
C ASN A 36 -8.35 -4.33 -16.95
N ILE A 37 -8.36 -5.64 -17.22
CA ILE A 37 -9.60 -6.43 -17.28
C ILE A 37 -10.29 -6.45 -15.92
N THR A 38 -9.55 -6.60 -14.82
CA THR A 38 -10.11 -6.56 -13.46
C THR A 38 -10.71 -5.20 -13.12
N TYR A 39 -10.04 -4.10 -13.48
CA TYR A 39 -10.62 -2.77 -13.31
C TYR A 39 -11.92 -2.60 -14.11
N LYS A 40 -11.96 -3.11 -15.35
CA LYS A 40 -13.18 -3.11 -16.15
C LYS A 40 -14.28 -3.98 -15.51
N SER A 41 -13.93 -5.09 -14.88
CA SER A 41 -14.90 -6.01 -14.30
C SER A 41 -15.65 -5.44 -13.10
N LEU A 42 -15.08 -4.45 -12.40
CA LEU A 42 -15.77 -3.68 -11.35
C LEU A 42 -17.06 -3.02 -11.85
N TRP A 43 -17.11 -2.69 -13.14
CA TRP A 43 -18.25 -2.03 -13.78
C TRP A 43 -19.23 -3.01 -14.42
N THR A 44 -18.95 -4.31 -14.39
CA THR A 44 -19.79 -5.33 -15.04
C THR A 44 -20.29 -6.41 -14.08
N GLU A 45 -19.55 -6.70 -13.01
CA GLU A 45 -19.89 -7.75 -12.04
C GLU A 45 -20.83 -7.27 -10.93
N GLY A 46 -21.87 -8.05 -10.62
CA GLY A 46 -22.81 -7.78 -9.53
C GLY A 46 -23.95 -6.83 -9.89
N ASP A 47 -24.81 -6.57 -8.91
CA ASP A 47 -25.96 -5.68 -9.05
C ASP A 47 -25.56 -4.22 -9.23
N PHE A 48 -26.49 -3.39 -9.71
CA PHE A 48 -26.25 -1.97 -9.98
C PHE A 48 -25.58 -1.22 -8.82
N LEU A 49 -26.05 -1.43 -7.58
CA LEU A 49 -25.47 -0.82 -6.38
C LEU A 49 -24.03 -1.28 -6.12
N VAL A 50 -23.73 -2.56 -6.35
CA VAL A 50 -22.39 -3.11 -6.19
C VAL A 50 -21.44 -2.50 -7.21
N ARG A 51 -21.88 -2.35 -8.46
CA ARG A 51 -21.06 -1.76 -9.53
C ARG A 51 -20.73 -0.29 -9.27
N ILE A 52 -21.73 0.49 -8.84
CA ILE A 52 -21.53 1.91 -8.51
C ILE A 52 -20.61 2.07 -7.31
N THR A 53 -20.81 1.28 -6.25
CA THR A 53 -19.97 1.39 -5.05
C THR A 53 -18.52 0.99 -5.33
N GLN A 54 -18.29 -0.12 -6.03
CA GLN A 54 -16.94 -0.57 -6.41
C GLN A 54 -16.25 0.42 -7.35
N GLY A 55 -16.94 0.84 -8.41
CA GLY A 55 -16.40 1.79 -9.39
C GLY A 55 -16.13 3.16 -8.78
N GLY A 56 -17.06 3.66 -7.97
CA GLY A 56 -16.93 4.93 -7.24
C GLY A 56 -15.77 4.93 -6.26
N MET A 57 -15.61 3.86 -5.47
CA MET A 57 -14.48 3.73 -4.54
C MET A 57 -13.14 3.82 -5.26
N ILE A 58 -12.96 3.11 -6.38
CA ILE A 58 -11.70 3.18 -7.15
C ILE A 58 -11.46 4.58 -7.72
N ILE A 59 -12.45 5.19 -8.38
CA ILE A 59 -12.26 6.52 -8.99
C ILE A 59 -11.86 7.54 -7.93
N ILE A 60 -12.59 7.59 -6.82
CA ILE A 60 -12.30 8.54 -5.74
C ILE A 60 -10.91 8.28 -5.15
N THR A 61 -10.54 7.01 -4.99
CA THR A 61 -9.22 6.62 -4.49
C THR A 61 -8.08 7.07 -5.40
N GLU A 62 -8.22 6.89 -6.71
CA GLU A 62 -7.22 7.34 -7.69
C GLU A 62 -7.07 8.87 -7.67
N ILE A 63 -8.18 9.61 -7.52
CA ILE A 63 -8.15 11.07 -7.35
C ILE A 63 -7.41 11.45 -6.06
N PHE A 64 -7.68 10.78 -4.93
CA PHE A 64 -7.01 11.04 -3.66
C PHE A 64 -5.51 10.75 -3.73
N ASN A 65 -5.11 9.67 -4.40
CA ASN A 65 -3.69 9.35 -4.60
C ASN A 65 -2.99 10.39 -5.49
N LEU A 66 -3.64 10.82 -6.58
CA LEU A 66 -3.13 11.89 -7.43
C LEU A 66 -2.88 13.17 -6.63
N LEU A 67 -3.86 13.62 -5.85
CA LEU A 67 -3.75 14.83 -5.02
C LEU A 67 -2.66 14.70 -3.95
N SER A 68 -2.54 13.52 -3.33
CA SER A 68 -1.52 13.23 -2.33
C SER A 68 -0.11 13.29 -2.92
N ILE A 69 0.11 12.60 -4.04
CA ILE A 69 1.41 12.56 -4.74
C ILE A 69 1.78 13.95 -5.24
N TYR A 70 0.84 14.65 -5.86
CA TYR A 70 1.03 16.03 -6.31
C TYR A 70 1.52 16.94 -5.18
N THR A 71 0.86 16.89 -4.03
CA THR A 71 1.20 17.72 -2.88
C THR A 71 2.55 17.36 -2.28
N ILE A 72 2.87 16.06 -2.16
CA ILE A 72 4.19 15.60 -1.70
C ILE A 72 5.29 16.12 -2.64
N VAL A 73 5.13 15.93 -3.95
CA VAL A 73 6.13 16.32 -4.94
C VAL A 73 6.38 17.82 -4.90
N LEU A 74 5.33 18.65 -4.86
CA LEU A 74 5.50 20.10 -4.76
C LEU A 74 6.18 20.55 -3.46
N LYS A 75 5.86 19.91 -2.34
CA LYS A 75 6.35 20.33 -1.03
C LYS A 75 7.80 19.91 -0.77
N TYR A 76 8.19 18.71 -1.21
CA TYR A 76 9.47 18.10 -0.81
C TYR A 76 10.50 17.98 -1.93
N ILE A 77 10.08 17.96 -3.20
CA ILE A 77 11.03 17.90 -4.32
C ILE A 77 11.38 19.31 -4.77
N LYS A 78 12.60 19.76 -4.44
CA LYS A 78 13.16 21.05 -4.88
C LYS A 78 14.31 20.82 -5.87
N VAL A 79 14.06 21.06 -7.15
CA VAL A 79 15.08 20.90 -8.21
C VAL A 79 15.78 22.25 -8.43
N HIS A 80 17.07 22.34 -8.09
CA HIS A 80 17.85 23.58 -8.21
C HIS A 80 18.44 23.73 -9.62
N PHE A 81 17.59 23.69 -10.64
CA PHE A 81 17.96 23.97 -12.03
C PHE A 81 17.16 25.20 -12.51
N SER A 82 16.81 25.28 -13.79
CA SER A 82 15.87 26.28 -14.33
C SER A 82 14.41 25.94 -13.98
N ILE A 83 13.55 26.95 -13.90
CA ILE A 83 12.11 26.83 -13.60
C ILE A 83 11.42 25.82 -14.53
N GLU A 84 11.71 25.85 -15.83
CA GLU A 84 11.12 24.94 -16.81
C GLU A 84 11.47 23.47 -16.54
N VAL A 85 12.74 23.20 -16.21
CA VAL A 85 13.24 21.85 -15.90
C VAL A 85 12.67 21.32 -14.59
N ASP A 86 12.53 22.16 -13.55
CA ASP A 86 11.88 21.78 -12.28
C ASP A 86 10.42 21.37 -12.50
N MET A 87 9.67 22.14 -13.31
CA MET A 87 8.27 21.84 -13.63
C MET A 87 8.14 20.52 -14.39
N ILE A 88 8.94 20.31 -15.45
CA ILE A 88 8.92 19.07 -16.24
C ILE A 88 9.24 17.87 -15.35
N LEU A 89 10.29 17.96 -14.53
CA LEU A 89 10.71 16.85 -13.68
C LEU A 89 9.64 16.49 -12.65
N LYS A 90 9.02 17.50 -12.01
CA LYS A 90 7.91 17.27 -11.07
C LYS A 90 6.73 16.59 -11.75
N THR A 91 6.33 17.04 -12.94
CA THR A 91 5.24 16.42 -13.71
C THR A 91 5.55 14.95 -14.04
N ILE A 92 6.79 14.65 -14.48
CA ILE A 92 7.23 13.27 -14.74
C ILE A 92 7.12 12.42 -13.47
N VAL A 93 7.64 12.92 -12.34
CA VAL A 93 7.60 12.19 -11.06
C VAL A 93 6.16 11.93 -10.61
N ILE A 94 5.25 12.90 -10.78
CA ILE A 94 3.84 12.73 -10.45
C ILE A 94 3.20 11.64 -11.31
N ILE A 95 3.38 11.71 -12.64
CA ILE A 95 2.83 10.73 -13.58
C ILE A 95 3.34 9.32 -13.26
N VAL A 96 4.65 9.18 -13.07
CA VAL A 96 5.28 7.89 -12.72
C VAL A 96 4.76 7.38 -11.39
N GLY A 97 4.65 8.24 -10.37
CA GLY A 97 4.13 7.87 -9.05
C GLY A 97 2.70 7.35 -9.11
N VAL A 98 1.82 8.04 -9.85
CA VAL A 98 0.42 7.64 -10.02
C VAL A 98 0.31 6.31 -10.75
N ILE A 99 1.08 6.12 -11.82
CA ILE A 99 1.13 4.86 -12.58
C ILE A 99 1.58 3.70 -11.68
N ILE A 100 2.61 3.90 -10.87
CA ILE A 100 3.12 2.87 -9.95
C ILE A 100 2.05 2.48 -8.94
N VAL A 101 1.41 3.45 -8.29
CA VAL A 101 0.35 3.18 -7.29
C VAL A 101 -0.84 2.47 -7.94
N HIS A 102 -1.29 2.93 -9.11
CA HIS A 102 -2.39 2.31 -9.84
C HIS A 102 -2.12 0.84 -10.15
N TYR A 103 -0.95 0.48 -10.68
CA TYR A 103 -0.66 -0.91 -11.02
C TYR A 103 -0.36 -1.79 -9.80
N LEU A 104 0.25 -1.26 -8.73
CA LEU A 104 0.42 -2.02 -7.48
C LEU A 104 -0.93 -2.39 -6.86
N MET A 105 -1.87 -1.45 -6.85
CA MET A 105 -3.20 -1.67 -6.26
C MET A 105 -4.08 -2.53 -7.17
N GLY A 106 -3.98 -2.33 -8.48
CA GLY A 106 -4.61 -3.19 -9.48
C GLY A 106 -4.15 -4.64 -9.40
N TYR A 107 -2.89 -4.87 -9.03
CA TYR A 107 -2.36 -6.20 -8.77
C TYR A 107 -3.04 -6.87 -7.55
N ILE A 108 -3.17 -6.17 -6.43
CA ILE A 108 -3.88 -6.69 -5.24
C ILE A 108 -5.37 -6.91 -5.55
N LEU A 109 -5.98 -6.02 -6.33
CA LEU A 109 -7.38 -6.16 -6.76
C LEU A 109 -7.58 -7.43 -7.61
N LEU A 110 -6.69 -7.68 -8.56
CA LEU A 110 -6.71 -8.89 -9.39
C LEU A 110 -6.61 -10.16 -8.53
N LEU A 111 -5.69 -10.17 -7.56
CA LEU A 111 -5.52 -11.30 -6.66
C LEU A 111 -6.73 -11.51 -5.76
N SER A 112 -7.26 -10.46 -5.15
CA SER A 112 -8.45 -10.53 -4.29
C SER A 112 -9.70 -10.96 -5.06
N SER A 113 -9.84 -10.54 -6.32
CA SER A 113 -10.91 -10.99 -7.22
C SER A 113 -10.76 -12.46 -7.59
N ASN A 114 -9.54 -12.92 -7.90
CA ASN A 114 -9.28 -14.32 -8.26
C ASN A 114 -9.44 -15.25 -7.05
N LEU A 115 -8.98 -14.86 -5.87
CA LEU A 115 -9.10 -15.62 -4.63
C LEU A 115 -10.55 -15.96 -4.28
N HIS A 116 -11.47 -15.00 -4.46
CA HIS A 116 -12.90 -15.25 -4.25
C HIS A 116 -13.44 -16.35 -5.17
N ARG A 117 -13.00 -16.36 -6.44
CA ARG A 117 -13.42 -17.36 -7.44
C ARG A 117 -12.90 -18.77 -7.13
N TYR A 118 -11.73 -18.90 -6.49
CA TYR A 118 -11.12 -20.20 -6.19
C TYR A 118 -11.43 -20.74 -4.78
N MET A 119 -11.92 -19.89 -3.86
CA MET A 119 -12.27 -20.28 -2.49
C MET A 119 -13.79 -20.43 -2.29
N SER A 120 -14.52 -20.95 -3.28
CA SER A 120 -15.99 -21.12 -3.24
C SER A 120 -16.48 -22.22 -2.25
N MET A 121 -15.90 -22.28 -1.05
CA MET A 121 -16.34 -23.09 0.08
C MET A 121 -16.32 -22.21 1.34
N GLY A 122 -17.36 -21.38 1.51
CA GLY A 122 -17.60 -20.62 2.73
C GLY A 122 -18.42 -19.35 2.50
N ILE A 123 -19.26 -19.00 3.48
CA ILE A 123 -20.17 -17.83 3.57
C ILE A 123 -19.41 -16.48 3.63
N ASP A 124 -18.16 -16.45 3.21
CA ASP A 124 -17.23 -15.37 3.50
C ASP A 124 -17.35 -14.24 2.45
N LYS A 125 -17.76 -13.05 2.92
CA LYS A 125 -17.86 -11.79 2.15
C LYS A 125 -16.64 -11.59 1.23
N SER A 126 -16.89 -10.98 0.06
CA SER A 126 -15.90 -10.84 -1.02
C SER A 126 -14.62 -10.17 -0.56
N ILE A 127 -13.49 -10.88 -0.62
CA ILE A 127 -12.14 -10.37 -0.33
C ILE A 127 -11.81 -9.13 -1.19
N LYS A 128 -12.32 -9.11 -2.42
CA LYS A 128 -12.30 -7.97 -3.34
C LYS A 128 -12.90 -6.71 -2.69
N GLY A 129 -14.07 -6.83 -2.07
CA GLY A 129 -14.74 -5.72 -1.38
C GLY A 129 -13.99 -5.25 -0.13
N ASP A 130 -13.46 -6.19 0.66
CA ASP A 130 -12.62 -5.85 1.82
C ASP A 130 -11.40 -5.03 1.38
N PHE A 131 -10.70 -5.44 0.31
CA PHE A 131 -9.56 -4.69 -0.24
C PHE A 131 -9.95 -3.30 -0.77
N LEU A 132 -11.03 -3.20 -1.55
CA LEU A 132 -11.49 -1.91 -2.09
C LEU A 132 -11.81 -0.92 -0.97
N LEU A 133 -12.46 -1.39 0.09
CA LEU A 133 -12.78 -0.58 1.25
C LEU A 133 -11.52 -0.12 1.99
N THR A 134 -10.53 -0.99 2.23
CA THR A 134 -9.30 -0.59 2.90
C THR A 134 -8.49 0.38 2.06
N TYR A 135 -8.38 0.14 0.76
CA TYR A 135 -7.68 1.02 -0.16
C TYR A 135 -8.29 2.42 -0.17
N PHE A 136 -9.62 2.51 -0.26
CA PHE A 136 -10.35 3.77 -0.18
C PHE A 136 -10.11 4.50 1.16
N ILE A 137 -10.29 3.79 2.28
CA ILE A 137 -10.10 4.38 3.61
C ILE A 137 -8.67 4.90 3.77
N THR A 138 -7.66 4.08 3.48
CA THR A 138 -6.25 4.46 3.64
C THR A 138 -5.89 5.67 2.77
N SER A 139 -6.27 5.66 1.48
CA SER A 139 -5.99 6.79 0.58
C SER A 139 -6.72 8.07 0.96
N SER A 140 -7.95 7.99 1.44
CA SER A 140 -8.68 9.17 1.93
C SER A 140 -7.97 9.84 3.12
N TYR A 141 -7.54 9.06 4.11
CA TYR A 141 -6.86 9.62 5.29
C TYR A 141 -5.44 10.10 4.98
N VAL A 142 -4.72 9.41 4.08
CA VAL A 142 -3.44 9.91 3.55
C VAL A 142 -3.63 11.27 2.86
N MET A 143 -4.65 11.39 2.02
CA MET A 143 -4.97 12.65 1.33
C MET A 143 -5.30 13.77 2.32
N ILE A 144 -6.16 13.52 3.31
CA ILE A 144 -6.50 14.53 4.32
C ILE A 144 -5.25 14.93 5.13
N LEU A 145 -4.40 13.96 5.52
CA LEU A 145 -3.17 14.23 6.28
C LEU A 145 -2.18 15.11 5.53
N ILE A 146 -2.04 14.89 4.23
CA ILE A 146 -1.07 15.62 3.41
C ILE A 146 -1.62 16.97 2.96
N VAL A 147 -2.86 17.01 2.47
CA VAL A 147 -3.45 18.18 1.82
C VAL A 147 -4.09 19.12 2.83
N PHE A 148 -4.78 18.58 3.84
CA PHE A 148 -5.55 19.35 4.82
C PHE A 148 -5.19 18.97 6.28
N PRO A 149 -3.92 19.08 6.69
CA PRO A 149 -3.48 18.64 8.02
C PRO A 149 -4.23 19.33 9.17
N ASN A 150 -4.66 20.58 8.97
CA ASN A 150 -5.40 21.36 9.98
C ASN A 150 -6.84 20.87 10.18
N GLU A 151 -7.45 20.25 9.16
CA GLU A 151 -8.83 19.77 9.21
C GLU A 151 -8.94 18.42 9.94
N LEU A 152 -7.85 17.66 10.03
CA LEU A 152 -7.82 16.38 10.75
C LEU A 152 -8.21 16.51 12.22
N ASN A 153 -7.92 17.64 12.85
CA ASN A 153 -8.31 17.92 14.24
C ASN A 153 -9.83 17.82 14.45
N LYS A 154 -10.63 18.20 13.45
CA LYS A 154 -12.11 18.18 13.52
C LYS A 154 -12.67 16.76 13.35
N TYR A 155 -11.96 15.92 12.60
CA TYR A 155 -12.40 14.58 12.19
C TYR A 155 -11.57 13.45 12.82
N THR A 156 -10.97 13.71 13.99
CA THR A 156 -10.10 12.75 14.70
C THR A 156 -10.83 11.46 15.04
N LEU A 157 -12.07 11.53 15.56
CA LEU A 157 -12.84 10.34 15.94
C LEU A 157 -13.14 9.45 14.74
N SER A 158 -13.65 10.02 13.63
CA SER A 158 -13.86 9.28 12.39
C SER A 158 -12.55 8.71 11.85
N GLY A 159 -11.45 9.47 11.96
CA GLY A 159 -10.10 9.04 11.61
C GLY A 159 -9.66 7.79 12.34
N VAL A 160 -9.74 7.81 13.67
CA VAL A 160 -9.37 6.67 14.52
C VAL A 160 -10.22 5.45 14.16
N LEU A 161 -11.54 5.59 14.09
CA LEU A 161 -12.44 4.48 13.73
C LEU A 161 -12.13 3.92 12.34
N GLY A 162 -11.94 4.79 11.35
CA GLY A 162 -11.63 4.40 9.98
C GLY A 162 -10.31 3.64 9.88
N ILE A 163 -9.25 4.14 10.53
CA ILE A 163 -7.93 3.48 10.52
C ILE A 163 -7.99 2.14 11.25
N ILE A 164 -8.71 2.03 12.37
CA ILE A 164 -8.91 0.76 13.09
C ILE A 164 -9.61 -0.25 12.17
N ILE A 165 -10.71 0.15 11.52
CA ILE A 165 -11.43 -0.70 10.56
C ILE A 165 -10.51 -1.12 9.42
N SER A 166 -9.78 -0.18 8.82
CA SER A 166 -8.85 -0.46 7.71
C SER A 166 -7.72 -1.41 8.14
N TYR A 167 -7.17 -1.23 9.34
CA TYR A 167 -6.14 -2.09 9.91
C TYR A 167 -6.62 -3.54 10.06
N PHE A 168 -7.78 -3.75 10.71
CA PHE A 168 -8.32 -5.10 10.89
C PHE A 168 -8.65 -5.78 9.56
N LEU A 169 -9.20 -5.03 8.59
CA LEU A 169 -9.47 -5.55 7.26
C LEU A 169 -8.18 -5.88 6.49
N ASN A 170 -7.12 -5.07 6.60
CA ASN A 170 -5.82 -5.38 5.98
C ASN A 170 -5.17 -6.61 6.63
N MET A 171 -5.28 -6.79 7.94
CA MET A 171 -4.83 -8.02 8.62
C MET A 171 -5.64 -9.25 8.16
N LYS A 172 -6.96 -9.11 8.04
CA LYS A 172 -7.84 -10.16 7.50
C LYS A 172 -7.48 -10.51 6.04
N LEU A 173 -7.20 -9.50 5.22
CA LEU A 173 -6.78 -9.65 3.83
C LEU A 173 -5.46 -10.43 3.78
N LEU A 174 -4.44 -9.97 4.52
CA LEU A 174 -3.13 -10.63 4.62
C LEU A 174 -3.28 -12.12 4.98
N LEU A 175 -4.03 -12.42 6.05
CA LEU A 175 -4.27 -13.79 6.50
C LEU A 175 -5.00 -14.63 5.43
N LYS A 176 -6.05 -14.10 4.79
CA LYS A 176 -6.81 -14.85 3.78
C LYS A 176 -5.97 -15.14 2.54
N ILE A 177 -5.20 -14.16 2.05
CA ILE A 177 -4.32 -14.33 0.89
C ILE A 177 -3.22 -15.34 1.22
N MET A 178 -2.62 -15.25 2.41
CA MET A 178 -1.41 -16.01 2.76
C MET A 178 -1.67 -17.37 3.40
N ARG A 179 -2.87 -17.63 3.95
CA ARG A 179 -3.27 -18.96 4.40
C ARG A 179 -3.43 -19.93 3.24
N ASN A 180 -3.85 -19.43 2.08
CA ASN A 180 -4.01 -20.23 0.88
C ASN A 180 -3.20 -19.65 -0.30
N PRO A 181 -1.86 -19.62 -0.19
CA PRO A 181 -1.01 -19.01 -1.21
C PRO A 181 -1.12 -19.75 -2.56
N ARG A 182 -1.65 -20.98 -2.53
CA ARG A 182 -1.98 -21.84 -3.68
C ARG A 182 -3.00 -21.22 -4.65
N TYR A 183 -3.87 -20.34 -4.17
CA TYR A 183 -4.90 -19.68 -4.96
C TYR A 183 -4.48 -18.28 -5.44
N ILE A 184 -3.26 -17.85 -5.11
CA ILE A 184 -2.64 -16.66 -5.68
C ILE A 184 -2.15 -17.03 -7.09
N LYS A 185 -3.05 -16.89 -8.05
CA LYS A 185 -2.81 -17.20 -9.46
C LYS A 185 -3.38 -16.09 -10.32
N PHE A 186 -2.70 -15.75 -11.41
CA PHE A 186 -3.28 -14.83 -12.39
C PHE A 186 -4.39 -15.49 -13.21
N ASP A 187 -4.25 -16.78 -13.51
CA ASP A 187 -5.18 -17.56 -14.31
C ASP A 187 -5.18 -19.05 -13.93
N SER A 188 -6.14 -19.83 -14.42
CA SER A 188 -6.22 -21.28 -14.19
C SER A 188 -4.99 -22.03 -14.70
N LYS A 189 -4.34 -21.52 -15.76
CA LYS A 189 -3.10 -22.05 -16.36
C LYS A 189 -1.83 -21.63 -15.60
N ASP A 190 -1.94 -20.69 -14.67
CA ASP A 190 -0.82 -20.23 -13.86
C ASP A 190 -0.52 -21.25 -12.77
N ARG A 191 0.76 -21.61 -12.61
CA ARG A 191 1.18 -22.53 -11.54
C ARG A 191 1.21 -21.83 -10.18
N GLY A 192 1.08 -20.50 -10.15
CA GLY A 192 1.33 -19.72 -8.94
C GLY A 192 2.84 -19.64 -8.70
N GLY A 193 3.33 -18.47 -8.32
CA GLY A 193 4.77 -18.23 -8.19
C GLY A 193 5.14 -17.58 -6.86
N PHE A 194 6.32 -17.91 -6.35
CA PHE A 194 6.94 -17.20 -5.23
C PHE A 194 6.87 -15.68 -5.40
N PHE A 195 7.24 -15.18 -6.58
CA PHE A 195 7.19 -13.75 -6.89
C PHE A 195 5.79 -13.14 -6.77
N GLN A 196 4.75 -13.90 -7.13
CA GLN A 196 3.38 -13.39 -7.06
C GLN A 196 2.92 -13.23 -5.60
N VAL A 197 3.21 -14.24 -4.78
CA VAL A 197 2.92 -14.21 -3.34
C VAL A 197 3.74 -13.14 -2.66
N PHE A 198 5.01 -13.00 -3.04
CA PHE A 198 5.90 -11.96 -2.52
C PHE A 198 5.36 -10.56 -2.80
N ILE A 199 5.03 -10.23 -4.06
CA ILE A 199 4.48 -8.92 -4.44
C ILE A 199 3.15 -8.65 -3.72
N ALA A 200 2.28 -9.66 -3.61
CA ALA A 200 0.99 -9.54 -2.92
C ALA A 200 1.17 -9.25 -1.43
N ALA A 201 2.04 -10.02 -0.76
CA ALA A 201 2.33 -9.83 0.65
C ALA A 201 2.97 -8.47 0.90
N MET A 202 3.97 -8.09 0.10
CA MET A 202 4.69 -6.84 0.29
C MET A 202 3.80 -5.62 0.07
N SER A 203 2.88 -5.68 -0.90
CA SER A 203 1.92 -4.60 -1.15
C SER A 203 0.88 -4.47 -0.03
N ILE A 204 0.36 -5.58 0.52
CA ILE A 204 -0.55 -5.55 1.68
C ILE A 204 0.19 -5.09 2.95
N VAL A 205 1.41 -5.57 3.19
CA VAL A 205 2.25 -5.10 4.31
C VAL A 205 2.52 -3.61 4.19
N THR A 206 2.75 -3.09 2.98
CA THR A 206 2.89 -1.65 2.75
C THR A 206 1.61 -0.89 3.15
N MET A 207 0.42 -1.39 2.82
CA MET A 207 -0.85 -0.79 3.29
C MET A 207 -0.99 -0.84 4.81
N ILE A 208 -0.56 -1.92 5.45
CA ILE A 208 -0.55 -2.05 6.92
C ILE A 208 0.39 -1.01 7.54
N VAL A 209 1.60 -0.85 7.01
CA VAL A 209 2.57 0.16 7.47
C VAL A 209 2.02 1.57 7.31
N ILE A 210 1.34 1.87 6.18
CA ILE A 210 0.67 3.16 6.00
C ILE A 210 -0.44 3.36 7.04
N ASN A 211 -1.25 2.35 7.35
CA ASN A 211 -2.26 2.45 8.41
C ASN A 211 -1.64 2.71 9.79
N LEU A 212 -0.55 2.04 10.11
CA LEU A 212 0.19 2.27 11.35
C LEU A 212 0.74 3.70 11.41
N PHE A 213 1.29 4.20 10.30
CA PHE A 213 1.77 5.57 10.18
C PHE A 213 0.64 6.61 10.37
N LEU A 214 -0.53 6.36 9.78
CA LEU A 214 -1.70 7.21 10.01
C LEU A 214 -2.11 7.19 11.48
N GLY A 215 -2.06 6.02 12.14
CA GLY A 215 -2.30 5.90 13.58
C GLY A 215 -1.32 6.71 14.43
N VAL A 216 -0.02 6.62 14.12
CA VAL A 216 1.03 7.43 14.76
C VAL A 216 0.81 8.93 14.56
N SER A 217 0.45 9.33 13.34
CA SER A 217 0.15 10.73 13.01
C SER A 217 -1.05 11.25 13.77
N LEU A 218 -2.11 10.46 13.91
CA LEU A 218 -3.27 10.81 14.74
C LEU A 218 -2.92 10.90 16.21
N THR A 219 -2.09 9.99 16.73
CA THR A 219 -1.63 10.06 18.12
C THR A 219 -0.88 11.37 18.40
N ASN A 220 0.00 11.80 17.49
CA ASN A 220 0.72 13.07 17.61
C ASN A 220 -0.21 14.30 17.53
N ILE A 221 -1.31 14.19 16.79
CA ILE A 221 -2.34 15.23 16.70
C ILE A 221 -3.17 15.32 17.99
N ILE A 222 -3.61 14.17 18.51
CA ILE A 222 -4.46 14.08 19.71
C ILE A 222 -3.70 14.52 20.95
N ASP A 223 -2.44 14.12 21.05
CA ASP A 223 -1.60 14.34 22.23
C ASP A 223 -0.33 15.07 21.81
N LYS A 224 -0.33 16.40 21.99
CA LYS A 224 0.81 17.25 21.60
C LYS A 224 2.01 16.90 22.47
N GLY A 225 3.13 16.55 21.83
CA GLY A 225 4.32 16.09 22.54
C GLY A 225 4.28 14.59 22.88
N ALA A 226 3.40 13.82 22.26
CA ALA A 226 3.35 12.36 22.40
C ALA A 226 4.67 11.67 22.02
N PHE A 227 5.45 12.28 21.12
CA PHE A 227 6.76 11.80 20.67
C PHE A 227 7.87 12.80 21.00
N SER A 228 9.08 12.29 21.25
CA SER A 228 10.25 13.12 21.53
C SER A 228 10.62 14.03 20.35
N SER A 229 11.19 15.20 20.66
CA SER A 229 11.74 16.14 19.67
C SER A 229 10.72 16.80 18.73
N ASN A 230 9.41 16.70 19.02
CA ASN A 230 8.32 17.29 18.24
C ASN A 230 8.42 16.99 16.72
N PRO A 231 8.31 15.71 16.34
CA PRO A 231 8.59 15.25 14.98
C PRO A 231 7.55 15.78 13.98
N ASN A 232 8.00 16.04 12.76
CA ASN A 232 7.10 16.31 11.64
C ASN A 232 6.51 14.99 11.08
N ASN A 233 5.59 15.06 10.12
CA ASN A 233 4.95 13.86 9.55
C ASN A 233 5.95 12.91 8.84
N PHE A 234 7.05 13.40 8.27
CA PHE A 234 8.08 12.55 7.67
C PHE A 234 8.89 11.83 8.75
N ASP A 235 9.20 12.51 9.84
CA ASP A 235 9.89 11.94 10.99
C ASP A 235 9.01 10.83 11.62
N LEU A 236 7.70 11.04 11.70
CA LEU A 236 6.73 10.03 12.16
C LEU A 236 6.61 8.83 11.22
N PHE A 237 6.68 9.06 9.90
CA PHE A 237 6.73 7.97 8.92
C PHE A 237 8.01 7.15 9.07
N TYR A 238 9.16 7.83 9.22
CA TYR A 238 10.44 7.20 9.52
C TYR A 238 10.39 6.39 10.82
N TYR A 239 9.88 6.96 11.91
CA TYR A 239 9.69 6.26 13.18
C TYR A 239 8.85 4.99 13.01
N THR A 240 7.75 5.08 12.25
CA THR A 240 6.88 3.94 11.97
C THR A 240 7.65 2.83 11.25
N ILE A 241 8.41 3.16 10.21
CA ILE A 241 9.22 2.19 9.46
C ILE A 241 10.27 1.56 10.37
N VAL A 242 11.08 2.36 11.06
CA VAL A 242 12.19 1.89 11.92
C VAL A 242 11.69 0.98 13.04
N THR A 243 10.52 1.30 13.61
CA THR A 243 9.87 0.49 14.64
C THR A 243 9.30 -0.80 14.04
N PHE A 244 8.61 -0.72 12.90
CA PHE A 244 8.03 -1.88 12.22
C PHE A 244 9.10 -2.85 11.71
N THR A 245 10.25 -2.36 11.24
CA THR A 245 11.38 -3.19 10.81
C THR A 245 12.26 -3.63 11.97
N THR A 246 11.84 -3.37 13.21
CA THR A 246 12.54 -3.73 14.46
C THR A 246 13.98 -3.22 14.51
N ILE A 247 14.29 -2.09 13.85
CA ILE A 247 15.62 -1.46 13.88
C ILE A 247 15.77 -0.64 15.17
N GLY A 248 14.77 0.20 15.49
CA GLY A 248 14.68 0.91 16.77
C GLY A 248 15.87 1.83 17.10
N PHE A 249 16.23 2.77 16.22
CA PHE A 249 17.34 3.70 16.46
C PHE A 249 17.21 4.54 17.75
N GLY A 250 15.98 4.84 18.19
CA GLY A 250 15.71 5.53 19.46
C GLY A 250 15.87 7.06 19.41
N ASP A 251 16.09 7.63 18.23
CA ASP A 251 16.10 9.08 17.98
C ASP A 251 14.72 9.73 18.15
N ILE A 252 13.66 9.00 17.80
CA ILE A 252 12.26 9.35 18.09
C ILE A 252 11.68 8.27 18.99
N SER A 253 11.16 8.67 20.14
CA SER A 253 10.62 7.77 21.15
C SER A 253 9.23 8.20 21.62
N PRO A 254 8.33 7.23 21.92
CA PRO A 254 7.01 7.51 22.44
C PRO A 254 7.10 7.92 23.93
N ILE A 255 6.65 9.12 24.26
CA ILE A 255 6.68 9.66 25.63
C ILE A 255 5.36 9.34 26.34
N SER A 256 4.25 9.63 25.68
CA SER A 256 2.93 9.50 26.27
C SER A 256 2.39 8.07 26.26
N ASN A 257 1.37 7.81 27.08
CA ASN A 257 0.75 6.49 27.18
C ASN A 257 0.11 6.06 25.85
N LEU A 258 -0.49 7.00 25.11
CA LEU A 258 -1.09 6.71 23.81
C LEU A 258 -0.03 6.36 22.76
N ALA A 259 1.08 7.10 22.72
CA ALA A 259 2.19 6.79 21.81
C ALA A 259 2.86 5.45 22.14
N LYS A 260 3.03 5.14 23.43
CA LYS A 260 3.54 3.83 23.88
C LYS A 260 2.62 2.69 23.46
N PHE A 261 1.31 2.87 23.59
CA PHE A 261 0.34 1.89 23.09
C PHE A 261 0.47 1.70 21.58
N MET A 262 0.57 2.77 20.80
CA MET A 262 0.81 2.66 19.36
C MET A 262 2.12 1.95 19.01
N ALA A 263 3.19 2.17 19.77
CA ALA A 263 4.46 1.46 19.60
C ALA A 263 4.30 -0.06 19.84
N ILE A 264 3.54 -0.46 20.88
CA ILE A 264 3.22 -1.87 21.14
C ILE A 264 2.45 -2.48 19.96
N VAL A 265 1.45 -1.76 19.44
CA VAL A 265 0.68 -2.20 18.26
C VAL A 265 1.61 -2.42 17.06
N ILE A 266 2.48 -1.46 16.74
CA ILE A 266 3.44 -1.58 15.61
C ILE A 266 4.32 -2.82 15.78
N SER A 267 4.90 -3.02 16.96
CA SER A 267 5.77 -4.16 17.25
C SER A 267 5.05 -5.49 17.11
N ILE A 268 3.84 -5.62 17.65
CA ILE A 268 3.04 -6.85 17.50
C ILE A 268 2.70 -7.10 16.04
N THR A 269 2.24 -6.06 15.31
CA THR A 269 1.91 -6.19 13.89
C THR A 269 3.11 -6.63 13.06
N SER A 270 4.32 -6.12 13.36
CA SER A 270 5.54 -6.50 12.63
C SER A 270 5.83 -8.00 12.72
N ILE A 271 5.75 -8.56 13.93
CA ILE A 271 6.00 -9.98 14.21
C ILE A 271 4.94 -10.84 13.51
N ILE A 272 3.67 -10.44 13.58
CA ILE A 272 2.58 -11.17 12.91
C ILE A 272 2.80 -11.16 11.39
N CYS A 273 3.11 -10.02 10.79
CA CYS A 273 3.35 -9.91 9.35
C CYS A 273 4.53 -10.78 8.92
N LEU A 274 5.64 -10.73 9.65
CA LEU A 274 6.83 -11.54 9.38
C LEU A 274 6.52 -13.04 9.47
N THR A 275 5.77 -13.45 10.50
CA THR A 275 5.39 -14.86 10.71
C THR A 275 4.51 -15.38 9.59
N ILE A 276 3.47 -14.64 9.20
CA ILE A 276 2.58 -15.01 8.09
C ILE A 276 3.38 -15.09 6.78
N PHE A 277 4.29 -14.14 6.56
CA PHE A 277 5.16 -14.10 5.39
C PHE A 277 6.05 -15.31 5.27
N LEU A 278 6.81 -15.64 6.32
CA LEU A 278 7.66 -16.82 6.34
C LEU A 278 6.84 -18.10 6.14
N GLY A 279 5.71 -18.25 6.83
CA GLY A 279 4.83 -19.41 6.67
C GLY A 279 4.33 -19.61 5.23
N SER A 280 3.98 -18.51 4.55
CA SER A 280 3.56 -18.57 3.15
C SER A 280 4.69 -19.04 2.22
N ILE A 281 5.92 -18.57 2.46
CA ILE A 281 7.10 -18.96 1.67
C ILE A 281 7.45 -20.43 1.87
N PHE A 282 7.51 -20.89 3.12
CA PHE A 282 7.81 -22.30 3.41
C PHE A 282 6.81 -23.25 2.74
N SER A 283 5.52 -22.92 2.78
CA SER A 283 4.47 -23.72 2.12
C SER A 283 4.60 -23.82 0.59
N LEU A 284 5.30 -22.87 -0.04
CA LEU A 284 5.59 -22.88 -1.47
C LEU A 284 6.88 -23.63 -1.79
N ARG A 285 7.86 -23.64 -0.86
CA ARG A 285 9.14 -24.34 -1.04
C ARG A 285 8.97 -25.85 -0.93
N GLU A 286 8.23 -26.34 0.07
CA GLU A 286 7.92 -27.79 0.24
C GLU A 286 7.22 -28.42 -0.97
N ARG A 287 6.71 -27.63 -1.92
CA ARG A 287 6.11 -28.12 -3.18
C ARG A 287 7.11 -28.39 -4.29
N LYS A 288 8.35 -27.88 -4.19
CA LYS A 288 9.36 -28.01 -5.25
C LYS A 288 10.26 -29.24 -5.05
N GLU A 289 10.26 -29.80 -3.85
CA GLU A 289 10.89 -31.08 -3.48
C GLU A 289 9.86 -32.21 -3.65
#